data_AF-A0A8R1ISB2-F1
#
_entry.id   AF-A0A8R1ISB2-F1
#
_cell.length_a   1.000
_cell.length_b   1.000
_cell.length_c   1.000
_cell.angle_alpha   90.00
_cell.angle_beta   90.00
_cell.angle_gamma   90.00
#
_symmetry.space_group_name_H-M   'P 1'
#
loop_
_entity.id
_entity.type
_entity.pdbx_description
1 polymer ?
#
loop_
_entity_poly.entity_id
_entity_poly.type
_entity_poly.pdbx_seq_one_letter_code
_entity_poly.pdbx_strand_id
1 'polypeptide(L)' 'ACTTIEHVEVSDPASVFYTFGTTGLPKGAILTHGSFTKQRQGYSSRLGIH' A
#
# COMPACT_ATOMS: atom_id res chain seq x y z
N ALA A 1 -26.04 12.68 -8.02
CA ALA A 1 -25.47 11.82 -6.98
C ALA A 1 -24.46 12.65 -6.21
N CYS A 2 -24.66 12.81 -4.90
CA CYS A 2 -23.72 13.53 -4.03
C CYS A 2 -22.57 12.58 -3.73
N THR A 3 -21.41 12.75 -4.38
CA THR A 3 -20.22 12.00 -4.03
C THR A 3 -19.58 12.72 -2.85
N THR A 4 -19.92 12.31 -1.64
CA THR A 4 -19.17 12.73 -0.45
C THR A 4 -17.76 12.16 -0.62
N ILE A 5 -16.77 13.04 -0.73
CA ILE A 5 -15.36 12.62 -0.71
C ILE A 5 -15.08 12.28 0.75
N GLU A 6 -14.98 10.98 1.03
CA GLU A 6 -14.54 10.49 2.34
C GLU A 6 -13.11 10.98 2.61
N HIS A 7 -12.88 11.53 3.80
CA HIS A 7 -11.57 11.98 4.22
C HIS A 7 -10.66 10.77 4.48
N VAL A 8 -9.51 10.71 3.82
CA VAL A 8 -8.55 9.60 3.95
C VAL A 8 -7.25 10.11 4.56
N GLU A 9 -6.83 9.48 5.65
CA GLU A 9 -5.57 9.76 6.33
C GLU A 9 -4.43 8.88 5.81
N VAL A 10 -3.19 9.35 5.99
CA VAL A 10 -2.00 8.59 5.59
C VAL A 10 -1.82 7.27 6.35
N SER A 11 -2.42 7.16 7.53
CA SER A 11 -2.43 5.96 8.36
C SER A 11 -3.53 4.98 7.97
N ASP A 12 -4.48 5.37 7.12
CA ASP A 12 -5.58 4.50 6.76
C ASP A 12 -5.08 3.34 5.87
N PRO A 13 -5.65 2.12 6.04
CA PRO A 13 -5.36 0.99 5.18
C PRO A 13 -5.68 1.28 3.71
N ALA A 14 -4.76 0.92 2.82
CA ALA A 14 -4.88 1.13 1.38
C ALA A 14 -4.80 -0.18 0.57
N SER A 15 -4.06 -1.18 1.06
CA SER A 15 -3.88 -2.45 0.34
C SER A 15 -3.51 -3.60 1.26
N VAL A 16 -3.72 -4.84 0.81
CA VAL A 16 -3.28 -6.07 1.48
C VAL A 16 -2.45 -6.89 0.51
N PHE A 17 -1.19 -7.14 0.86
CA PHE A 17 -0.28 -7.95 0.06
C PHE A 17 -0.18 -9.35 0.66
N TYR A 18 -0.47 -10.37 -0.13
CA TYR A 18 -0.33 -11.76 0.28
C TYR A 18 0.98 -12.34 -0.21
N THR A 19 1.66 -13.06 0.66
CA THR A 19 2.88 -13.79 0.34
C THR A 19 2.73 -15.25 0.77
N PHE A 20 3.23 -16.17 -0.05
CA PHE A 20 3.31 -17.57 0.32
C PHE A 20 4.17 -17.73 1.57
N GLY A 21 3.64 -18.39 2.59
CA GLY A 21 4.37 -18.75 3.79
C GLY A 21 4.98 -20.14 3.66
N THR A 22 6.17 -20.35 4.21
CA THR A 22 6.81 -21.68 4.25
C THR A 22 6.13 -22.64 5.24
N THR A 23 5.29 -22.12 6.14
CA THR A 23 4.59 -22.88 7.18
C THR A 23 3.12 -23.17 6.83
N GLY A 24 2.74 -23.07 5.56
CA GLY A 24 1.36 -23.31 5.10
C GLY A 24 0.70 -22.05 4.53
N LEU A 25 -0.40 -21.60 5.13
CA LEU A 25 -1.28 -20.57 4.56
C LEU A 25 -0.56 -19.24 4.25
N PRO A 26 -0.96 -18.51 3.19
CA PRO A 26 -0.40 -17.21 2.85
C PRO A 26 -0.54 -16.19 4.00
N LYS A 27 0.50 -15.37 4.19
CA LYS A 27 0.51 -14.25 5.15
C LYS A 27 0.06 -12.96 4.46
N GLY A 28 -0.83 -12.20 5.09
CA GLY A 28 -1.30 -10.90 4.59
C GLY A 28 -0.61 -9.74 5.32
N ALA A 29 -0.05 -8.80 4.55
CA ALA A 29 0.50 -7.55 5.05
C ALA A 29 -0.42 -6.38 4.66
N ILE A 30 -0.96 -5.68 5.64
CA ILE A 30 -1.78 -4.49 5.42
C ILE A 30 -0.85 -3.29 5.26
N LEU A 31 -0.99 -2.56 4.14
CA LEU A 31 -0.25 -1.35 3.84
C LEU A 31 -1.17 -0.15 3.96
N THR A 32 -0.66 0.94 4.53
CA THR A 32 -1.36 2.22 4.60
C THR A 32 -1.07 3.05 3.35
N HIS A 33 -1.85 4.11 3.14
CA HIS A 33 -1.57 5.08 2.07
C HIS A 33 -0.14 5.66 2.16
N GLY A 34 0.31 5.93 3.38
CA GLY A 34 1.65 6.44 3.67
C GLY A 34 2.76 5.42 3.33
N SER A 35 2.63 4.15 3.74
CA SER A 35 3.66 3.15 3.47
C SER A 35 3.75 2.81 1.98
N PHE A 36 2.60 2.71 1.29
CA PHE A 36 2.55 2.46 -0.14
C PHE A 36 3.16 3.60 -0.97
N THR A 37 2.89 4.85 -0.62
CA THR A 37 3.43 6.02 -1.34
C THR A 37 4.94 6.17 -1.14
N LYS A 38 5.44 5.91 0.07
CA LYS A 38 6.89 5.91 0.34
C LYS A 38 7.62 4.84 -0.47
N GLN A 39 7.05 3.64 -0.57
CA GLN A 39 7.60 2.56 -1.41
C GLN A 39 7.70 3.00 -2.88
N ARG A 40 6.61 3.59 -3.42
CA ARG A 40 6.58 4.10 -4.80
C ARG A 40 7.67 5.14 -5.06
N GLN A 41 7.85 6.09 -4.15
CA GLN A 41 8.89 7.12 -4.29
C GLN A 41 10.30 6.53 -4.30
N GLY A 42 10.55 5.54 -3.42
CA GLY A 42 11.81 4.79 -3.41
C GLY A 42 12.05 4.06 -4.72
N TYR A 43 11.06 3.37 -5.26
CA TYR A 43 11.15 2.67 -6.54
C TYR A 43 11.42 3.63 -7.71
N SER A 44 10.64 4.72 -7.79
CA SER A 44 10.79 5.79 -8.79
C SER A 44 12.21 6.35 -8.81
N SER A 45 12.73 6.76 -7.64
CA SER A 45 14.07 7.35 -7.53
C SER A 45 15.21 6.37 -7.87
N ARG A 46 15.04 5.07 -7.58
CA ARG A 46 16.07 4.05 -7.87
C ARG A 46 16.11 3.62 -9.32
N LEU A 47 14.99 3.73 -10.01
CA LEU A 47 14.89 3.33 -11.42
C LEU A 47 14.90 4.50 -12.40
N GLY A 48 14.93 5.74 -11.89
CA GLY A 48 14.91 6.95 -12.73
C GLY A 48 13.60 7.12 -13.50
N ILE A 49 12.50 6.51 -13.01
CA ILE A 49 11.17 6.69 -13.57
C ILE A 49 10.50 7.83 -12.80
N HIS A 50 10.25 8.96 -13.46
CA HIS A 50 9.67 10.16 -12.86
C HIS A 50 8.38 10.53 -13.57
#